data_AF-A0A7Y3HWJ2-F1
#
_entry.id   AF-A0A7Y3HWJ2-F1
#
_cell.length_a   1.000
_cell.length_b   1.000
_cell.length_c   1.000
_cell.angle_alpha   90.00
_cell.angle_beta   90.00
_cell.angle_gamma   90.00
#
_symmetry.space_group_name_H-M   'P 1'
#
loop_
_entity.id
_entity.type
_entity.pdbx_description
1 polymer ?
#
loop_
_entity_poly.entity_id
_entity_poly.type
_entity_poly.pdbx_seq_one_letter_code
_entity_poly.pdbx_strand_id
1 'polypeptide(L)'
;MKKNFSSNELLIPVELDQGIALRASDLVNVTVTPAFNYSFTTMTKGAIQHLDRNYTYDNIPEVLEGGLLFQGIHRPPKGTSIRLEVRKPATVYFFFHSRVDGGYSQIFAGLPAWKKHDQAPQYDVKNGDHGLDMTMYFMHVDPGSYSIPATTADRACFSIVFQEH
;
A
#
# COMPACT_ATOMS: atom_id res chain seq x y z
N MET A 1 -44.88 9.09 8.89
CA MET A 1 -44.22 7.94 9.54
C MET A 1 -42.71 8.11 9.39
N LYS A 2 -42.03 8.49 10.47
CA LYS A 2 -40.57 8.69 10.52
C LYS A 2 -39.93 7.34 10.88
N LYS A 3 -38.96 6.87 10.12
CA LYS A 3 -37.99 5.87 10.61
C LYS A 3 -36.74 6.63 11.03
N ASN A 4 -36.66 6.94 12.32
CA ASN A 4 -35.44 7.43 12.94
C ASN A 4 -34.49 6.23 13.09
N PHE A 5 -33.44 6.17 12.27
CA PHE A 5 -32.25 5.39 12.62
C PHE A 5 -31.36 6.32 13.43
N SER A 6 -31.29 6.06 14.74
CA SER A 6 -30.24 6.62 15.60
C SER A 6 -28.97 5.84 15.32
N SER A 7 -28.09 6.39 14.49
CA SER A 7 -26.74 5.88 14.29
C SER A 7 -25.86 6.37 15.43
N ASN A 8 -26.06 5.77 16.61
CA ASN A 8 -25.02 5.67 17.62
C ASN A 8 -24.28 4.35 17.35
N GLU A 9 -23.68 4.24 16.16
CA GLU A 9 -22.65 3.21 15.95
C GLU A 9 -21.41 3.73 16.65
N LEU A 10 -21.18 3.20 17.85
CA LEU A 10 -19.89 3.22 18.49
C LEU A 10 -18.84 2.94 17.41
N LEU A 11 -17.95 3.90 17.15
CA LEU A 11 -16.70 3.64 16.46
C LEU A 11 -15.96 2.62 17.33
N ILE A 12 -16.16 1.34 17.02
CA ILE A 12 -15.36 0.27 17.59
C ILE A 12 -13.93 0.62 17.17
N PRO A 13 -13.00 0.88 18.10
CA PRO A 13 -11.61 1.03 17.73
C PRO A 13 -11.25 -0.25 16.98
N VAL A 14 -10.80 -0.11 15.73
CA VAL A 14 -10.25 -1.24 14.97
C VAL A 14 -9.25 -1.90 15.91
N GLU A 15 -9.61 -3.08 16.41
CA GLU A 15 -8.79 -3.81 17.36
C GLU A 15 -7.46 -3.99 16.65
N LEU A 16 -6.41 -3.39 17.22
CA LEU A 16 -5.09 -3.47 16.63
C LEU A 16 -4.75 -4.96 16.58
N ASP A 17 -4.73 -5.55 15.38
CA ASP A 17 -4.36 -6.95 15.23
C ASP A 17 -2.91 -7.07 15.72
N GLN A 18 -2.76 -7.51 16.96
CA GLN A 18 -1.47 -7.56 17.64
C GLN A 18 -0.51 -8.49 16.90
N GLY A 19 -1.04 -9.51 16.19
CA GLY A 19 -0.25 -10.39 15.35
C GLY A 19 0.33 -9.67 14.14
N ILE A 20 -0.47 -8.84 13.47
CA ILE A 20 0.00 -8.03 12.34
C ILE A 20 0.96 -6.93 12.79
N ALA A 21 0.67 -6.25 13.90
CA ALA A 21 1.57 -5.24 14.44
C ALA A 21 2.94 -5.84 14.82
N LEU A 22 2.94 -7.01 15.45
CA LEU A 22 4.18 -7.74 15.77
C LEU A 22 4.91 -8.14 14.49
N ARG A 23 4.22 -8.77 13.53
CA ARG A 23 4.78 -9.16 12.23
C ARG A 23 5.40 -7.96 11.49
N ALA A 24 4.71 -6.82 11.49
CA ALA A 24 5.24 -5.59 10.91
C ALA A 24 6.52 -5.14 11.62
N SER A 25 6.49 -5.06 12.96
CA SER A 25 7.64 -4.62 13.75
C SER A 25 8.86 -5.53 13.63
N ASP A 26 8.64 -6.83 13.41
CA ASP A 26 9.69 -7.83 13.18
C ASP A 26 10.27 -7.76 11.77
N LEU A 27 9.49 -7.31 10.78
CA LEU A 27 9.87 -7.30 9.37
C LEU A 27 10.43 -5.96 8.91
N VAL A 28 9.72 -4.86 9.17
CA VAL A 28 10.05 -3.55 8.60
C VAL A 28 9.55 -2.39 9.47
N ASN A 29 10.39 -1.36 9.62
CA ASN A 29 9.92 -0.05 10.07
C ASN A 29 9.81 0.90 8.87
N VAL A 30 8.67 1.56 8.72
CA VAL A 30 8.39 2.47 7.59
C VAL A 30 8.31 3.89 8.10
N THR A 31 9.04 4.80 7.46
CA THR A 31 8.94 6.23 7.73
C THR A 31 8.50 6.93 6.45
N VAL A 32 7.40 7.68 6.53
CA VAL A 32 6.90 8.50 5.41
C VAL A 32 7.16 9.98 5.68
N THR A 33 7.59 10.72 4.65
CA THR A 33 7.85 12.17 4.73
C THR A 33 7.17 12.88 3.56
N PRO A 34 6.27 13.85 3.79
CA PRO A 34 5.78 14.30 5.10
C PRO A 34 5.00 13.19 5.83
N ALA A 35 4.94 13.30 7.15
CA ALA A 35 4.29 12.30 7.98
C ALA A 35 2.77 12.25 7.70
N PHE A 36 2.22 11.04 7.59
CA PHE A 36 0.78 10.79 7.53
C PHE A 36 0.46 9.43 8.17
N ASN A 37 -0.81 9.22 8.49
CA ASN A 37 -1.27 7.98 9.12
C ASN A 37 -1.21 6.80 8.14
N TYR A 38 -0.67 5.69 8.61
CA TYR A 38 -0.70 4.42 7.90
C TYR A 38 -0.88 3.27 8.89
N SER A 39 -1.25 2.11 8.38
CA SER A 39 -1.38 0.86 9.14
C SER A 39 -0.86 -0.32 8.30
N PHE A 40 -0.79 -1.48 8.94
CA PHE A 40 -0.55 -2.74 8.26
C PHE A 40 -1.76 -3.67 8.36
N THR A 41 -1.93 -4.52 7.34
CA THR A 41 -2.86 -5.64 7.34
C THR A 41 -2.29 -6.78 6.49
N THR A 42 -3.01 -7.89 6.40
CA THR A 42 -2.69 -8.96 5.44
C THR A 42 -3.24 -8.60 4.07
N MET A 43 -2.43 -8.77 3.03
CA MET A 43 -2.88 -8.64 1.66
C MET A 43 -3.73 -9.85 1.29
N THR A 44 -5.04 -9.66 1.31
CA THR A 44 -6.05 -10.63 0.86
C THR A 44 -7.10 -9.92 0.02
N LYS A 45 -7.89 -10.69 -0.73
CA LYS A 45 -9.08 -10.14 -1.39
C LYS A 45 -9.99 -9.48 -0.35
N GLY A 46 -10.48 -8.28 -0.66
CA GLY A 46 -11.31 -7.48 0.24
C GLY A 46 -10.52 -6.59 1.22
N ALA A 47 -9.19 -6.68 1.27
CA ALA A 47 -8.38 -5.77 2.06
C ALA A 47 -8.56 -4.33 1.56
N ILE A 48 -8.69 -3.38 2.49
CA ILE A 48 -8.84 -1.95 2.20
C ILE A 48 -7.54 -1.42 1.56
N GLN A 49 -7.66 -0.61 0.53
CA GLN A 49 -6.51 -0.02 -0.16
C GLN A 49 -5.91 1.15 0.63
N HIS A 50 -6.75 2.10 1.05
CA HIS A 50 -6.35 3.32 1.77
C HIS A 50 -7.25 3.56 2.98
N LEU A 51 -6.65 3.97 4.10
CA LEU A 51 -7.34 4.09 5.39
C LEU A 51 -8.45 5.14 5.42
N ASP A 52 -8.41 6.11 4.52
CA ASP A 52 -9.39 7.19 4.40
C ASP A 52 -10.40 6.95 3.26
N ARG A 53 -10.43 5.74 2.68
CA ARG A 53 -11.37 5.31 1.62
C ARG A 53 -11.93 3.92 1.92
N ASN A 54 -12.95 3.55 1.16
CA ASN A 54 -13.61 2.24 1.24
C ASN A 54 -13.31 1.34 0.04
N TYR A 55 -12.33 1.69 -0.80
CA TYR A 55 -11.88 0.84 -1.90
C TYR A 55 -11.16 -0.39 -1.38
N THR A 56 -11.44 -1.55 -1.98
CA THR A 56 -10.84 -2.83 -1.62
C THR A 56 -10.17 -3.48 -2.81
N TYR A 57 -9.15 -4.31 -2.56
CA TYR A 57 -8.56 -5.15 -3.61
C TYR A 57 -9.52 -6.27 -4.01
N ASP A 58 -9.86 -6.35 -5.29
CA ASP A 58 -10.77 -7.36 -5.84
C ASP A 58 -10.03 -8.53 -6.48
N ASN A 59 -8.88 -8.23 -7.09
CA ASN A 59 -7.98 -9.20 -7.71
C ASN A 59 -6.56 -8.94 -7.21
N ILE A 60 -5.90 -9.97 -6.71
CA ILE A 60 -4.54 -9.89 -6.19
C ILE A 60 -3.68 -10.97 -6.85
N PRO A 61 -2.52 -10.62 -7.44
CA PRO A 61 -1.54 -11.60 -7.90
C PRO A 61 -1.11 -12.51 -6.75
N GLU A 62 -0.89 -13.79 -7.05
CA GLU A 62 -0.50 -14.81 -6.05
C GLU A 62 0.73 -14.39 -5.24
N VAL A 63 1.69 -13.71 -5.89
CA VAL A 63 2.91 -13.20 -5.25
C VAL A 63 2.67 -12.19 -4.12
N LEU A 64 1.46 -11.63 -4.03
CA LEU A 64 1.07 -10.69 -2.98
C LEU A 64 0.22 -11.33 -1.88
N GLU A 65 -0.40 -12.49 -2.11
CA GLU A 65 -1.35 -13.10 -1.17
C GLU A 65 -0.66 -13.42 0.17
N GLY A 66 -1.30 -13.02 1.28
CA GLY A 66 -0.75 -13.22 2.62
C GLY A 66 0.38 -12.27 3.01
N GLY A 67 0.87 -11.44 2.09
CA GLY A 67 1.91 -10.45 2.33
C GLY A 67 1.48 -9.37 3.33
N LEU A 68 2.46 -8.69 3.93
CA LEU A 68 2.19 -7.58 4.83
C LEU A 68 1.90 -6.32 4.02
N LEU A 69 0.63 -5.93 3.94
CA LEU A 69 0.16 -4.76 3.19
C LEU A 69 0.30 -3.49 4.03
N PHE A 70 1.03 -2.50 3.52
CA PHE A 70 1.01 -1.12 3.97
C PHE A 70 -0.24 -0.40 3.44
N GLN A 71 -1.06 0.13 4.35
CA GLN A 71 -2.25 0.92 4.05
C GLN A 71 -2.01 2.38 4.44
N GLY A 72 -1.76 3.24 3.45
CA GLY A 72 -1.61 4.68 3.65
C GLY A 72 -2.91 5.47 3.44
N ILE A 73 -2.77 6.78 3.31
CA ILE A 73 -3.86 7.67 2.87
C ILE A 73 -3.97 7.70 1.33
N HIS A 74 -5.16 7.95 0.82
CA HIS A 74 -5.40 8.19 -0.60
C HIS A 74 -4.90 9.59 -0.98
N ARG A 75 -4.01 9.67 -1.97
CA ARG A 75 -3.40 10.92 -2.46
C ARG A 75 -2.55 11.64 -1.40
N PRO A 76 -1.46 11.00 -0.93
CA PRO A 76 -0.50 11.71 -0.10
C PRO A 76 0.10 12.89 -0.87
N PRO A 77 0.56 13.94 -0.16
CA PRO A 77 1.02 15.17 -0.77
C PRO A 77 2.23 14.96 -1.68
N LYS A 78 2.41 15.83 -2.67
CA LYS A 78 3.64 15.88 -3.46
C LYS A 78 4.87 16.02 -2.55
N GLY A 79 5.98 15.39 -2.95
CA GLY A 79 7.19 15.31 -2.14
C GLY A 79 7.19 14.14 -1.16
N THR A 80 6.17 13.27 -1.21
CA THR A 80 6.09 12.06 -0.39
C THR A 80 7.22 11.10 -0.73
N SER A 81 8.14 10.90 0.21
CA SER A 81 9.20 9.90 0.18
C SER A 81 9.00 8.88 1.29
N ILE A 82 9.57 7.69 1.09
CA ILE A 82 9.39 6.55 2.01
C ILE A 82 10.76 5.96 2.31
N ARG A 83 11.04 5.78 3.59
CA ARG A 83 12.21 5.05 4.07
C ARG A 83 11.76 3.74 4.69
N LEU A 84 12.46 2.67 4.33
CA LEU A 84 12.20 1.30 4.79
C LEU A 84 13.43 0.84 5.57
N GLU A 85 13.26 0.51 6.84
CA GLU A 85 14.27 -0.18 7.64
C GLU A 85 13.86 -1.65 7.74
N VAL A 86 14.38 -2.45 6.82
CA VAL A 86 14.07 -3.88 6.68
C VAL A 86 14.92 -4.67 7.68
N ARG A 87 14.28 -5.56 8.43
CA ARG A 87 14.92 -6.33 9.52
C ARG A 87 15.17 -7.80 9.16
N LYS A 88 14.46 -8.30 8.15
CA LYS A 88 14.59 -9.67 7.63
C LYS A 88 14.59 -9.66 6.10
N PRO A 89 15.24 -10.62 5.43
CA PRO A 89 15.14 -10.75 3.98
C PRO A 89 13.68 -10.80 3.50
N ALA A 90 13.37 -10.06 2.45
CA ALA A 90 12.02 -9.94 1.93
C ALA A 90 12.00 -9.55 0.45
N THR A 91 10.83 -9.71 -0.18
CA THR A 91 10.50 -8.99 -1.41
C THR A 91 9.60 -7.83 -1.07
N VAL A 92 10.00 -6.62 -1.50
CA VAL A 92 9.17 -5.42 -1.43
C VAL A 92 8.49 -5.25 -2.78
N TYR A 93 7.16 -5.31 -2.77
CA TYR A 93 6.32 -4.96 -3.90
C TYR A 93 5.79 -3.55 -3.70
N PHE A 94 6.01 -2.68 -4.68
CA PHE A 94 5.46 -1.34 -4.70
C PHE A 94 4.55 -1.22 -5.91
N PHE A 95 3.31 -0.82 -5.70
CA PHE A 95 2.36 -0.69 -6.79
C PHE A 95 1.49 0.55 -6.65
N PHE A 96 1.12 1.10 -7.80
CA PHE A 96 0.45 2.39 -7.89
C PHE A 96 -0.47 2.44 -9.10
N HIS A 97 -1.43 3.36 -9.06
CA HIS A 97 -2.36 3.56 -10.16
C HIS A 97 -1.67 4.32 -11.30
N SER A 98 -1.61 3.73 -12.49
CA SER A 98 -0.82 4.20 -13.64
C SER A 98 -1.20 5.60 -14.14
N ARG A 99 -2.42 6.08 -13.86
CA ARG A 99 -2.89 7.43 -14.25
C ARG A 99 -2.75 8.49 -13.14
N VAL A 100 -2.62 8.07 -11.88
CA VAL A 100 -2.56 8.97 -10.71
C VAL A 100 -1.46 8.45 -9.79
N ASP A 101 -0.22 8.57 -10.27
CA ASP A 101 0.95 7.91 -9.69
C ASP A 101 1.92 8.86 -8.99
N GLY A 102 1.64 10.17 -8.98
CA GLY A 102 2.55 11.16 -8.41
C GLY A 102 3.96 11.18 -9.03
N GLY A 103 4.10 10.67 -10.27
CA GLY A 103 5.37 10.54 -10.98
C GLY A 103 6.09 9.20 -10.80
N TYR A 104 5.49 8.22 -10.09
CA TYR A 104 6.15 6.94 -9.84
C TYR A 104 6.51 6.17 -11.11
N SER A 105 5.75 6.27 -12.20
CA SER A 105 6.10 5.60 -13.46
C SER A 105 7.50 5.99 -13.95
N GLN A 106 7.84 7.29 -13.86
CA GLN A 106 9.16 7.79 -14.25
C GLN A 106 10.23 7.44 -13.21
N ILE A 107 9.90 7.58 -11.92
CA ILE A 107 10.83 7.27 -10.82
C ILE A 107 11.28 5.82 -10.92
N PHE A 108 10.34 4.87 -10.94
CA PHE A 108 10.68 3.44 -10.95
C PHE A 108 11.34 2.98 -12.24
N ALA A 109 11.03 3.58 -13.39
CA ALA A 109 11.76 3.31 -14.64
C ALA A 109 13.26 3.69 -14.54
N GLY A 110 13.62 4.66 -13.70
CA GLY A 110 14.99 5.09 -13.46
C GLY A 110 15.72 4.37 -12.32
N LEU A 111 15.04 3.48 -11.58
CA LEU A 111 15.64 2.79 -10.43
C LEU A 111 16.12 1.38 -10.81
N PRO A 112 17.43 1.13 -10.96
CA PRO A 112 17.94 -0.13 -11.53
C PRO A 112 17.70 -1.36 -10.66
N ALA A 113 17.51 -1.20 -9.35
CA ALA A 113 17.25 -2.30 -8.43
C ALA A 113 15.79 -2.79 -8.49
N TRP A 114 14.88 -1.98 -9.04
CA TRP A 114 13.46 -2.30 -9.11
C TRP A 114 13.12 -2.90 -10.46
N LYS A 115 12.43 -4.04 -10.44
CA LYS A 115 11.97 -4.73 -11.64
C LYS A 115 10.46 -4.56 -11.77
N LYS A 116 10.00 -4.21 -12.98
CA LYS A 116 8.56 -4.19 -13.27
C LYS A 116 8.02 -5.61 -13.24
N HIS A 117 6.84 -5.80 -12.65
CA HIS A 117 6.13 -7.07 -12.64
C HIS A 117 5.02 -7.06 -13.71
N ASP A 118 4.78 -8.20 -14.35
CA ASP A 118 3.82 -8.33 -15.46
C ASP A 118 2.36 -8.34 -15.00
N GLN A 119 2.15 -8.56 -13.71
CA GLN A 119 0.84 -8.51 -13.05
C GLN A 119 0.85 -7.44 -11.96
N ALA A 120 -0.32 -6.86 -11.68
CA ALA A 120 -0.53 -5.91 -10.59
C ALA A 120 -1.90 -6.20 -9.94
N PRO A 121 -2.10 -5.83 -8.66
CA PRO A 121 -3.41 -5.95 -8.03
C PRO A 121 -4.39 -4.97 -8.67
N GLN A 122 -5.68 -5.29 -8.59
CA GLN A 122 -6.77 -4.41 -9.03
C GLN A 122 -7.69 -4.14 -7.85
N TYR A 123 -8.26 -2.95 -7.80
CA TYR A 123 -9.18 -2.53 -6.75
C TYR A 123 -10.46 -1.94 -7.34
N ASP A 124 -11.55 -2.01 -6.58
CA ASP A 124 -12.85 -1.41 -6.89
C ASP A 124 -13.34 -1.64 -8.35
N VAL A 125 -13.11 -2.84 -8.90
CA VAL A 125 -13.43 -3.18 -10.31
C VAL A 125 -14.93 -3.20 -10.59
N LYS A 126 -15.76 -3.10 -9.55
CA LYS A 126 -17.22 -3.07 -9.62
C LYS A 126 -17.77 -1.65 -9.83
N ASN A 127 -16.95 -0.61 -9.70
CA ASN A 127 -17.36 0.79 -9.76
C ASN A 127 -16.92 1.48 -11.07
N GLY A 128 -16.76 0.71 -12.15
CA GLY A 128 -16.27 1.17 -13.46
C GLY A 128 -14.81 0.79 -13.70
N ASP A 129 -14.11 1.51 -14.59
CA ASP A 129 -12.70 1.25 -14.93
C ASP A 129 -11.71 1.73 -13.85
N HIS A 130 -12.21 2.12 -12.68
CA HIS A 130 -11.40 2.53 -11.54
C HIS A 130 -10.61 1.31 -11.03
N GLY A 131 -9.28 1.43 -10.96
CA GLY A 131 -8.41 0.39 -10.41
C GLY A 131 -8.03 -0.76 -11.33
N LEU A 132 -8.39 -0.71 -12.62
CA LEU A 132 -7.87 -1.65 -13.65
C LEU A 132 -6.43 -1.32 -14.07
N ASP A 133 -6.05 -0.04 -14.03
CA ASP A 133 -4.75 0.45 -14.49
C ASP A 133 -3.76 0.57 -13.33
N MET A 134 -3.23 -0.57 -12.86
CA MET A 134 -2.20 -0.61 -11.82
C MET A 134 -0.86 -1.04 -12.40
N THR A 135 0.22 -0.42 -11.92
CA THR A 135 1.59 -0.79 -12.23
C THR A 135 2.27 -1.28 -10.95
N MET A 136 3.00 -2.39 -11.04
CA MET A 136 3.75 -2.96 -9.91
C MET A 136 5.23 -3.11 -10.25
N TYR A 137 6.06 -2.76 -9.29
CA TYR A 137 7.49 -3.03 -9.27
C TYR A 137 7.83 -3.86 -8.03
N PHE A 138 8.93 -4.60 -8.09
CA PHE A 138 9.44 -5.33 -6.95
C PHE A 138 10.97 -5.23 -6.83
N MET A 139 11.46 -5.44 -5.62
CA MET A 139 12.87 -5.52 -5.28
C MET A 139 13.07 -6.57 -4.18
N HIS A 140 14.06 -7.45 -4.34
CA HIS A 140 14.51 -8.31 -3.26
C HIS A 140 15.45 -7.52 -2.36
N VAL A 141 15.25 -7.63 -1.05
CA VAL A 141 15.99 -6.89 -0.04
C VAL A 141 16.51 -7.82 1.04
N ASP A 142 17.71 -7.52 1.51
CA ASP A 142 18.27 -8.06 2.74
C ASP A 142 17.98 -7.09 3.91
N PRO A 143 18.29 -7.44 5.17
CA PRO A 143 18.20 -6.48 6.26
C PRO A 143 19.04 -5.23 5.98
N GLY A 144 18.42 -4.05 6.10
CA GLY A 144 19.06 -2.78 5.77
C GLY A 144 18.09 -1.62 5.55
N SER A 145 18.66 -0.46 5.21
CA SER A 145 17.91 0.77 4.94
C SER A 145 17.74 0.96 3.43
N TYR A 146 16.49 1.12 3.00
CA TYR A 146 16.10 1.37 1.62
C TYR A 146 15.23 2.62 1.53
N SER A 147 15.18 3.24 0.34
CA SER A 147 14.35 4.41 0.12
C SER A 147 13.59 4.32 -1.20
N ILE A 148 12.38 4.88 -1.18
CA ILE A 148 11.57 5.18 -2.36
C ILE A 148 11.62 6.71 -2.50
N PRO A 149 12.11 7.23 -3.65
CA PRO A 149 12.24 8.66 -3.87
C PRO A 149 10.92 9.42 -3.72
N ALA A 150 11.05 10.73 -3.47
CA ALA A 150 9.92 11.62 -3.32
C ALA A 150 9.07 11.68 -4.60
N THR A 151 7.74 11.73 -4.44
CA THR A 151 6.81 11.99 -5.55
C THR A 151 7.14 13.33 -6.23
N THR A 152 7.12 13.35 -7.56
CA THR A 152 7.44 14.53 -8.38
C THR A 152 6.17 15.29 -8.82
N ALA A 153 5.01 14.64 -8.72
CA ALA A 153 3.70 15.19 -9.03
C ALA A 153 2.68 14.89 -7.91
N ASP A 154 1.53 15.58 -7.97
CA ASP A 154 0.42 15.34 -7.05
C ASP A 154 -0.33 14.05 -7.35
N ARG A 155 -1.28 13.72 -6.46
CA ARG A 155 -2.27 12.64 -6.63
C ARG A 155 -1.66 11.25 -6.71
N ALA A 156 -0.55 10.99 -6.02
CA ALA A 156 -0.03 9.62 -5.89
C ALA A 156 -1.10 8.67 -5.32
N CYS A 157 -1.19 7.46 -5.84
CA CYS A 157 -2.10 6.44 -5.36
C CYS A 157 -1.31 5.13 -5.36
N PHE A 158 -0.81 4.73 -4.19
CA PHE A 158 0.10 3.60 -4.07
C PHE A 158 -0.16 2.78 -2.80
N SER A 159 0.37 1.57 -2.78
CA SER A 159 0.55 0.75 -1.59
C SER A 159 1.83 -0.07 -1.71
N ILE A 160 2.23 -0.69 -0.60
CA ILE A 160 3.43 -1.53 -0.51
C ILE A 160 3.03 -2.87 0.09
N VAL A 161 3.57 -3.97 -0.43
CA VAL A 161 3.46 -5.29 0.20
C VAL A 161 4.88 -5.80 0.49
N PHE A 162 5.07 -6.33 1.69
CA PHE A 162 6.30 -7.00 2.10
C PHE A 162 6.06 -8.50 2.22
N GLN A 163 6.85 -9.29 1.49
CA GLN A 163 6.81 -10.76 1.51
C GLN A 163 8.10 -11.28 2.12
N GLU A 164 8.04 -11.81 3.35
CA GLU A 164 9.19 -12.43 4.03
C GLU A 164 9.62 -13.71 3.29
N HIS A 165 10.93 -13.98 3.28
CA HIS A 165 11.56 -15.17 2.67
C HIS A 165 11.97 -16.21 3.70
#